data_AF-A0A8H5AC00-F1
#
_entry.id   AF-A0A8H5AC00-F1
#
_cell.length_a   1.000
_cell.length_b   1.000
_cell.length_c   1.000
_cell.angle_alpha   90.00
_cell.angle_beta   90.00
_cell.angle_gamma   90.00
#
_symmetry.space_group_name_H-M   'P 1'
#
loop_
_entity.id
_entity.type
_entity.pdbx_description
1 polymer ?
#
loop_
_entity_poly.entity_id
_entity_poly.type
_entity_poly.pdbx_seq_one_letter_code
_entity_poly.pdbx_strand_id
1 'polypeptide(L)'
;IQKLLNQYLVADYEQPINGEIMKAVASRVTEKSDVLLLQAVDMDDSGPYEIAEPRVITALETYTPSWLQTPRLKRLAEIVSAQAIAQQEKFDYTDGEDYEDGQPQHHELAGVDEVEVEQ
;
A
#
# COMPACT_ATOMS: atom_id res chain seq x y z
N ILE A 1 7.68 18.46 -32.27
CA ILE A 1 6.83 18.34 -33.50
C ILE A 1 7.64 18.59 -34.78
N GLN A 2 8.27 19.76 -34.97
CA GLN A 2 9.09 20.06 -36.16
C GLN A 2 10.10 18.95 -36.51
N LYS A 3 10.79 18.40 -35.51
CA LYS A 3 11.75 17.31 -35.71
C LYS A 3 11.10 16.02 -36.25
N LEU A 4 9.87 15.72 -35.84
CA LEU A 4 9.12 14.54 -36.32
C LEU A 4 8.73 14.71 -37.79
N LEU A 5 8.29 15.89 -38.20
CA LEU A 5 7.96 16.16 -39.61
C LEU A 5 9.20 16.12 -40.51
N ASN A 6 10.34 16.61 -40.03
CA ASN A 6 11.61 16.50 -40.78
C ASN A 6 12.10 15.06 -40.94
N GLN A 7 11.75 14.16 -40.01
CA GLN A 7 12.12 12.75 -40.04
C GLN A 7 11.06 11.89 -40.76
N TYR A 8 9.99 12.50 -41.24
CA TYR A 8 8.93 11.80 -41.92
C TYR A 8 9.43 11.21 -43.24
N LEU A 9 9.25 9.90 -43.40
CA LEU A 9 9.55 9.19 -44.64
C LEU A 9 8.24 8.96 -45.37
N VAL A 10 8.17 9.45 -46.61
CA VAL A 10 6.99 9.37 -47.47
C VAL A 10 6.90 7.96 -48.06
N ALA A 11 5.73 7.34 -47.98
CA ALA A 11 5.49 6.04 -48.56
C ALA A 11 5.19 6.12 -50.07
N ASP A 12 5.32 4.99 -50.77
CA ASP A 12 4.86 4.87 -52.15
C ASP A 12 3.34 5.14 -52.15
N TYR A 13 2.87 6.10 -52.94
CA TYR A 13 1.50 6.65 -53.01
C TYR A 13 1.15 7.80 -52.05
N GLU A 14 2.10 8.34 -51.32
CA GLU A 14 1.89 9.56 -50.54
C GLU A 14 2.55 10.78 -51.18
N GLN A 15 1.91 11.94 -51.05
CA GLN A 15 2.49 13.20 -51.54
C GLN A 15 3.51 13.74 -50.53
N PRO A 16 4.72 14.14 -50.99
CA PRO A 16 5.69 14.76 -50.11
C PRO A 16 5.16 16.02 -49.42
N ILE A 17 5.60 16.24 -48.18
CA ILE A 17 5.20 17.41 -47.39
C ILE A 17 5.66 18.70 -48.09
N ASN A 18 4.72 19.63 -48.30
CA ASN A 18 5.02 20.93 -48.91
C ASN A 18 5.98 21.75 -48.03
N GLY A 19 7.03 22.32 -48.65
CA GLY A 19 8.02 23.17 -47.98
C GLY A 19 7.43 24.42 -47.32
N GLU A 20 6.28 24.91 -47.77
CA GLU A 20 5.57 26.01 -47.10
C GLU A 20 5.05 25.60 -45.72
N ILE A 21 4.56 24.36 -45.57
CA ILE A 21 4.10 23.80 -44.30
C ILE A 21 5.28 23.64 -43.34
N MET A 22 6.41 23.14 -43.84
CA MET A 22 7.66 23.03 -43.05
C MET A 22 8.12 24.41 -42.51
N LYS A 23 8.07 25.45 -43.36
CA LYS A 23 8.41 26.83 -42.96
C LYS A 23 7.41 27.42 -41.96
N ALA A 24 6.11 27.17 -42.16
CA ALA A 24 5.08 27.62 -41.24
C ALA A 24 5.20 26.96 -39.86
N VAL A 25 5.51 25.66 -39.82
CA VAL A 25 5.76 24.93 -38.58
C VAL A 25 7.03 25.45 -37.90
N ALA A 26 8.12 25.65 -38.64
CA ALA A 26 9.35 26.23 -38.09
C ALA A 26 9.14 27.63 -37.51
N SER A 27 8.31 28.46 -38.16
CA SER A 27 7.98 29.82 -37.70
C SER A 27 7.15 29.84 -36.41
N ARG A 28 6.35 28.79 -36.15
CA ARG A 28 5.54 28.67 -34.93
C ARG A 28 6.32 28.09 -33.73
N VAL A 29 7.49 27.49 -33.95
CA VAL A 29 8.37 27.03 -32.85
C VAL A 29 9.12 28.25 -32.32
N THR A 30 8.49 28.97 -31.39
CA THR A 30 9.02 30.21 -30.79
C THR A 30 9.62 29.99 -29.40
N GLU A 31 9.27 28.89 -28.73
CA GLU A 31 9.82 28.53 -27.43
C GLU A 31 11.22 27.91 -27.57
N LYS A 32 12.20 28.57 -26.96
CA LYS A 32 13.64 28.21 -26.93
C LYS A 32 13.97 27.07 -25.94
N SER A 33 13.06 26.13 -25.72
CA SER A 33 13.48 24.91 -25.02
C SER A 33 14.17 24.00 -26.04
N ASP A 34 15.50 23.99 -26.04
CA ASP A 34 16.31 23.06 -26.85
C ASP A 34 16.18 21.60 -26.39
N VAL A 35 15.48 21.38 -25.27
CA VAL A 35 15.14 20.06 -24.74
C VAL A 35 13.98 19.48 -25.57
N LEU A 36 14.34 18.63 -26.53
CA LEU A 36 13.39 17.93 -27.40
C LEU A 36 12.88 16.62 -26.81
N LEU A 37 13.61 16.08 -25.84
CA LEU A 37 13.30 14.81 -25.19
C LEU A 37 12.43 15.09 -23.96
N LEU A 38 11.51 14.18 -23.69
CA LEU A 38 10.82 14.17 -22.40
C LEU A 38 11.86 13.99 -21.30
N GLN A 39 11.69 14.69 -20.18
CA GLN A 39 12.51 14.44 -19.01
C GLN A 39 12.33 12.98 -18.60
N ALA A 40 13.44 12.30 -18.33
CA ALA A 40 13.40 10.99 -17.73
C ALA A 40 12.86 11.17 -16.30
N VAL A 41 11.61 10.79 -16.09
CA VAL A 41 11.02 10.71 -14.75
C VAL A 41 11.49 9.39 -14.17
N ASP A 42 12.26 9.44 -13.10
CA ASP A 42 12.68 8.25 -12.39
C ASP A 42 11.46 7.55 -11.79
N MET A 43 11.45 6.22 -11.79
CA MET A 43 10.35 5.42 -11.24
C MET A 43 10.12 5.67 -9.75
N ASP A 44 11.14 6.18 -9.05
CA ASP A 44 11.10 6.54 -7.64
C ASP A 44 10.35 7.86 -7.37
N ASP A 45 10.07 8.66 -8.40
CA ASP A 45 9.25 9.89 -8.35
C ASP A 45 7.86 9.62 -8.94
N SER A 46 7.24 8.52 -8.49
CA SER A 46 5.91 8.11 -8.94
C SER A 46 4.78 8.91 -8.31
N GLY A 47 5.03 10.13 -7.83
CA GLY A 47 4.03 11.13 -7.46
C GLY A 47 2.81 10.54 -6.71
N PRO A 48 1.56 10.95 -7.02
CA PRO A 48 0.35 10.50 -6.32
C PRO A 48 0.03 9.00 -6.39
N TYR A 49 0.86 8.18 -7.05
CA TYR A 49 0.69 6.74 -7.21
C TYR A 49 1.70 5.92 -6.40
N GLU A 50 2.41 6.54 -5.45
CA GLU A 50 3.22 5.82 -4.48
C GLU A 50 2.39 4.78 -3.71
N ILE A 51 2.97 3.59 -3.52
CA ILE A 51 2.37 2.54 -2.71
C ILE A 51 2.44 2.97 -1.25
N ALA A 52 1.29 3.17 -0.62
CA ALA A 52 1.22 3.55 0.79
C ALA A 52 1.89 2.49 1.70
N GLU A 53 2.57 2.95 2.75
CA GLU A 53 3.21 2.05 3.70
C GLU A 53 2.19 1.13 4.39
N PRO A 54 2.56 -0.13 4.70
CA PRO A 54 1.68 -1.07 5.38
C PRO A 54 1.20 -0.52 6.73
N ARG A 55 -0.11 -0.57 6.97
CA ARG A 55 -0.68 -0.19 8.27
C ARG A 55 -0.18 -1.12 9.38
N VAL A 56 0.17 -0.54 10.53
CA VAL A 56 0.48 -1.30 11.75
C VAL A 56 -0.83 -1.72 12.42
N ILE A 57 -1.09 -3.02 12.53
CA ILE A 57 -2.29 -3.58 13.18
C ILE A 57 -1.91 -4.03 14.59
N THR A 58 -2.50 -3.42 15.62
CA THR A 58 -2.25 -3.73 17.04
C THR A 58 -3.13 -4.87 17.57
N ALA A 59 -4.33 -5.03 17.02
CA ALA A 59 -5.26 -6.09 17.38
C ALA A 59 -6.08 -6.53 16.15
N LEU A 60 -6.46 -7.80 16.10
CA LEU A 60 -7.26 -8.35 15.01
C LEU A 60 -8.73 -8.00 15.20
N GLU A 61 -9.30 -7.21 14.29
CA GLU A 61 -10.74 -6.96 14.24
C GLU A 61 -11.47 -8.18 13.65
N THR A 62 -12.34 -8.82 14.43
CA THR A 62 -13.11 -10.00 14.02
C THR A 62 -14.48 -9.61 13.43
N TYR A 63 -14.50 -8.65 12.50
CA TYR A 63 -15.74 -8.22 11.85
C TYR A 63 -16.02 -9.03 10.58
N THR A 64 -17.22 -9.62 10.48
CA THR A 64 -17.72 -10.28 9.27
C THR A 64 -19.02 -9.61 8.79
N PRO A 65 -19.07 -9.06 7.56
CA PRO A 65 -20.27 -8.41 7.05
C PRO A 65 -21.46 -9.37 6.92
N SER A 66 -22.67 -8.91 7.26
CA SER A 66 -23.90 -9.73 7.28
C SER A 66 -24.35 -10.22 5.89
N TRP A 67 -23.97 -9.51 4.83
CA TRP A 67 -24.30 -9.85 3.44
C TRP A 67 -23.36 -10.92 2.84
N LEU A 68 -22.26 -11.27 3.51
CA LEU A 68 -21.31 -12.26 3.01
C LEU A 68 -21.68 -13.67 3.47
N GLN A 69 -22.11 -14.53 2.55
CA GLN A 69 -22.58 -15.88 2.87
C GLN A 69 -21.41 -16.87 3.07
N THR A 70 -20.76 -16.80 4.23
CA THR A 70 -19.60 -17.64 4.57
C THR A 70 -19.75 -18.27 5.97
N PRO A 71 -20.47 -19.40 6.11
CA PRO A 71 -20.82 -19.96 7.43
C PRO A 71 -19.62 -20.41 8.25
N ARG A 72 -18.56 -20.92 7.60
CA ARG A 72 -17.33 -21.35 8.28
C ARG A 72 -16.52 -20.15 8.80
N LEU A 73 -16.46 -19.07 8.03
CA LEU A 73 -15.72 -17.86 8.41
C LEU A 73 -16.43 -17.11 9.54
N LYS A 74 -17.76 -16.99 9.46
CA LYS A 74 -18.57 -16.39 10.52
C LYS A 74 -18.37 -17.10 11.86
N ARG A 75 -18.42 -18.45 11.85
CA ARG A 75 -18.17 -19.26 13.04
C ARG A 75 -16.76 -19.05 13.61
N LEU A 76 -15.75 -18.94 12.75
CA LEU A 76 -14.39 -18.64 13.20
C LEU A 76 -14.29 -17.25 13.83
N ALA A 77 -14.88 -16.23 13.21
CA ALA A 77 -14.89 -14.87 13.76
C ALA A 77 -15.59 -14.82 15.14
N GLU A 78 -16.69 -15.54 15.32
CA GLU A 78 -17.41 -15.65 16.60
C GLU A 78 -16.58 -16.36 17.69
N ILE A 79 -15.86 -17.43 17.34
CA ILE A 79 -15.02 -18.15 18.30
C ILE A 79 -13.82 -17.29 18.71
N VAL A 80 -13.16 -16.65 17.75
CA VAL A 80 -11.98 -15.82 18.00
C VAL A 80 -12.36 -14.56 18.79
N SER A 81 -13.52 -13.95 18.51
CA SER A 81 -13.99 -12.79 19.28
C SER A 81 -14.26 -13.15 20.74
N ALA A 82 -14.90 -14.29 21.01
CA ALA A 82 -15.15 -14.77 22.37
C ALA A 82 -13.86 -15.09 23.13
N GLN A 83 -12.87 -15.69 22.46
CA GLN A 83 -11.56 -15.98 23.05
C GLN A 83 -10.76 -14.71 23.35
N ALA A 84 -10.81 -13.70 22.47
CA ALA A 84 -10.14 -12.42 22.71
C ALA A 84 -10.72 -11.70 23.94
N ILE A 85 -12.04 -11.70 24.10
CA ILE A 85 -12.71 -11.13 25.28
C ILE A 85 -12.33 -11.91 26.55
N ALA A 86 -12.36 -13.24 26.50
CA ALA A 86 -12.01 -14.07 27.67
C ALA A 86 -10.53 -13.91 28.09
N GLN A 87 -9.63 -13.67 27.15
CA GLN A 87 -8.23 -13.36 27.47
C GLN A 87 -8.10 -11.96 28.09
N GLN A 88 -8.77 -10.95 27.52
CA GLN A 88 -8.80 -9.60 28.10
C GLN A 88 -9.38 -9.59 29.51
N GLU A 89 -10.49 -10.27 29.75
CA GLU A 89 -11.08 -10.38 31.09
C GLU A 89 -10.12 -11.06 32.08
N LYS A 90 -9.41 -12.12 31.69
CA LYS A 90 -8.39 -12.75 32.56
C LYS A 90 -7.22 -11.84 32.90
N PHE A 91 -6.77 -11.03 31.94
CA PHE A 91 -5.75 -10.00 32.22
C PHE A 91 -6.29 -8.93 33.17
N ASP A 92 -7.55 -8.51 33.02
CA ASP A 92 -8.18 -7.51 33.90
C ASP A 92 -8.42 -8.04 35.34
N TYR A 93 -8.77 -9.32 35.48
CA TYR A 93 -8.93 -9.97 36.80
C TYR A 93 -7.60 -10.16 37.55
N THR A 94 -6.49 -10.37 36.84
CA THR A 94 -5.17 -10.54 37.47
C THR A 94 -4.54 -9.22 37.90
N ASP A 95 -4.92 -8.10 37.28
CA ASP A 95 -4.53 -6.74 37.70
C ASP A 95 -5.39 -6.24 38.89
N GLY A 96 -6.61 -6.77 39.04
CA GLY A 96 -7.58 -6.35 40.06
C GLY A 96 -7.52 -7.07 41.42
N GLU A 97 -6.88 -8.24 41.53
CA GLU A 97 -6.82 -9.01 42.79
C GLU A 97 -5.60 -8.68 43.69
N ASP A 98 -4.76 -7.71 43.34
CA ASP A 98 -3.53 -7.41 44.10
C ASP A 98 -3.72 -6.46 45.31
N TYR A 99 -4.96 -6.31 45.81
CA TYR A 99 -5.27 -5.43 46.94
C TYR A 99 -6.13 -6.09 48.03
N GLU A 100 -5.84 -7.34 48.40
CA GLU A 100 -6.37 -7.88 49.66
C GLU A 100 -5.38 -8.83 50.35
N ASP A 101 -4.18 -8.34 50.69
CA ASP A 101 -3.56 -8.40 52.03
C ASP A 101 -2.11 -7.89 51.94
N GLY A 102 -1.75 -6.94 52.80
CA GLY A 102 -0.60 -6.05 52.62
C GLY A 102 0.79 -6.69 52.78
N GLN A 103 1.24 -7.53 51.83
CA GLN A 103 2.65 -7.93 51.69
C GLN A 103 3.11 -7.92 50.22
N PRO A 104 4.26 -7.28 49.90
CA PRO A 104 4.77 -7.27 48.54
C PRO A 104 5.36 -8.65 48.22
N GLN A 105 4.65 -9.45 47.42
CA GLN A 105 5.22 -10.66 46.85
C GLN A 105 5.89 -10.31 45.52
N HIS A 106 7.18 -10.64 45.45
CA HIS A 106 8.08 -10.37 44.34
C HIS A 106 7.48 -10.93 43.04
N HIS A 107 7.22 -10.05 42.07
CA HIS A 107 6.66 -10.41 40.76
C HIS A 107 7.69 -11.23 39.97
N GLU A 108 7.60 -12.56 40.06
CA GLU A 108 8.33 -13.46 39.17
C GLU A 108 7.54 -13.53 37.86
N LEU A 109 8.04 -12.81 36.86
CA LEU A 109 7.51 -12.83 35.49
C LEU A 109 7.41 -14.28 35.04
N ALA A 110 6.17 -14.77 34.86
CA ALA A 110 5.91 -16.09 34.34
C ALA A 110 6.63 -16.23 32.98
N GLY A 111 7.62 -17.11 32.96
CA GLY A 111 8.38 -17.44 31.76
C GLY A 111 7.45 -17.82 30.62
N VAL A 112 7.70 -17.23 29.46
CA VAL A 112 7.08 -17.64 28.21
C VAL A 112 7.54 -19.07 27.97
N ASP A 113 6.66 -20.06 28.12
CA ASP A 113 6.99 -21.45 27.77
C ASP A 113 7.29 -21.50 26.27
N GLU A 114 8.60 -21.57 25.95
CA GLU A 114 9.07 -21.89 24.61
C GLU A 114 8.61 -23.31 24.29
N VAL A 115 7.62 -23.41 23.39
CA VAL A 115 7.20 -24.69 22.82
C VAL A 115 8.31 -25.21 21.92
N GLU A 116 9.11 -26.13 22.45
CA GLU A 116 10.15 -26.84 21.71
C GLU A 116 9.47 -27.66 20.59
N VAL A 117 9.75 -27.30 19.34
CA VAL A 117 9.27 -28.02 18.16
C VAL A 117 10.21 -29.21 17.94
N GLU A 118 9.82 -30.41 18.37
CA GLU A 118 10.51 -31.64 17.97
C GLU A 118 10.35 -31.88 16.47
N GLN A 119 11.49 -32.16 15.82
CA GLN A 119 11.64 -32.47 14.39
C GLN A 119 11.19 -33.89 14.05
#